data_AF-A0A3C0VC90-F1
#
_entry.id   AF-A0A3C0VC90-F1
#
_cell.length_a   1.000
_cell.length_b   1.000
_cell.length_c   1.000
_cell.angle_alpha   90.00
_cell.angle_beta   90.00
_cell.angle_gamma   90.00
#
_symmetry.space_group_name_H-M   'P 1'
#
loop_
_entity.id
_entity.type
_entity.pdbx_description
1 polymer ?
#
loop_
_entity_poly.entity_id
_entity_poly.type
_entity_poly.pdbx_seq_one_letter_code
_entity_poly.pdbx_strand_id
1 'polypeptide(L)'
;MSARRACLLSAFLAASAFFAAEPALAPEGIPKHQENQIRAAAPDAARATPKKERRVLIFSTPAHLMDNDPHKGYCVPYGACAMRILGEKTGAFAPVVSDDLALFAPGEIARFDAIVLNNACGAWITPGDAALAKLDGLGGTKEAVEHALRKSLLGYVAGGGGLVAYHFAAGANRHWPEFAALLGATFTGHPWNEEVGVLNEEPGNALLAAFGGKSFRLADEIYEFGPPYDRARLRVLLSIDTLTTNMGVKWINRKDGDFAQAWVKSHGKGRVFYTGFGHRTEIWWNPMLLRFYLDAIQFATGDLEAPAEPRGDLPPHPVPGPTPPDARAARMRAAQVPEPSAEEIRKIEAAAPDTAPAKPQKPRKVLVWGHPWTHLPNPYAAAAIEILGAKTGAYQAVVSDDVRLLLGDRLPQFDALVMNNIHEPEPFLPVDFKAFDLLPPDRGAQAKAAARQLDQAVKQSILEYVRGGKGIVGTHAATAALNGWTEYGAMIGGFYGGHITQAVTLRFEEPRHPVVACFGGEPFTLTDEVYIFREPYTRANLRVLATLDLDRMADPAKRADKDYAVSWVRPYEKGRVFYTTLGHMPETHWNGLFLRHLLAGIQFAIGDLAAEAAPRN
;
A
#
# COMPACT_ATOMS: atom_id res chain seq x y z
N MET A 1 -33.54 -48.27 67.84
CA MET A 1 -33.07 -48.90 66.58
C MET A 1 -32.13 -47.94 65.88
N SER A 2 -30.83 -48.19 65.90
CA SER A 2 -29.82 -47.48 65.10
C SER A 2 -28.46 -48.15 65.29
N ALA A 3 -27.82 -48.59 64.20
CA ALA A 3 -26.36 -48.65 64.12
C ALA A 3 -25.92 -48.72 62.65
N ARG A 4 -25.01 -47.80 62.30
CA ARG A 4 -24.39 -47.58 60.98
C ARG A 4 -23.39 -48.69 60.62
N ARG A 5 -23.19 -48.93 59.32
CA ARG A 5 -21.97 -49.55 58.76
C ARG A 5 -21.45 -48.74 57.58
N ALA A 6 -20.14 -48.55 57.57
CA ALA A 6 -19.35 -47.88 56.54
C ALA A 6 -18.86 -48.90 55.49
N CYS A 7 -18.75 -48.49 54.23
CA CYS A 7 -18.10 -49.24 53.15
C CYS A 7 -17.00 -48.34 52.55
N LEU A 8 -15.76 -48.85 52.53
CA LEU A 8 -14.61 -48.32 51.82
C LEU A 8 -14.57 -48.95 50.42
N LEU A 9 -14.54 -48.12 49.36
CA LEU A 9 -14.22 -48.52 47.99
C LEU A 9 -12.70 -48.47 47.79
N SER A 10 -12.12 -49.54 47.26
CA SER A 10 -10.74 -49.59 46.76
C SER A 10 -10.72 -49.33 45.26
N ALA A 11 -9.92 -48.36 44.83
CA ALA A 11 -9.73 -47.95 43.45
C ALA A 11 -8.75 -48.87 42.70
N PHE A 12 -9.11 -49.28 41.48
CA PHE A 12 -8.19 -49.82 40.48
C PHE A 12 -7.78 -48.68 39.53
N LEU A 13 -6.49 -48.34 39.48
CA LEU A 13 -5.90 -47.50 38.43
C LEU A 13 -5.75 -48.33 37.15
N ALA A 14 -6.40 -47.89 36.06
CA ALA A 14 -6.06 -48.31 34.70
C ALA A 14 -5.26 -47.18 34.03
N ALA A 15 -3.94 -47.34 33.94
CA ALA A 15 -3.09 -46.45 33.17
C ALA A 15 -3.36 -46.68 31.66
N SER A 16 -4.06 -45.73 31.03
CA SER A 16 -4.26 -45.73 29.58
C SER A 16 -3.13 -44.92 28.94
N ALA A 17 -2.12 -45.60 28.41
CA ALA A 17 -1.10 -44.96 27.59
C ALA A 17 -1.70 -44.59 26.23
N PHE A 18 -1.94 -43.29 26.01
CA PHE A 18 -2.20 -42.76 24.67
C PHE A 18 -0.89 -42.80 23.87
N PHE A 19 -0.73 -43.81 23.02
CA PHE A 19 0.24 -43.73 21.93
C PHE A 19 -0.28 -42.71 20.92
N ALA A 20 0.27 -41.48 20.94
CA ALA A 20 0.08 -40.54 19.85
C ALA A 20 0.75 -41.15 18.60
N ALA A 21 -0.05 -41.52 17.59
CA ALA A 21 0.49 -41.96 16.31
C ALA A 21 1.32 -40.82 15.71
N GLU A 22 2.55 -41.12 15.27
CA GLU A 22 3.39 -40.14 14.60
C GLU A 22 2.67 -39.57 13.37
N PRO A 23 2.70 -38.25 13.14
CA PRO A 23 2.02 -37.64 12.01
C PRO A 23 2.64 -38.14 10.71
N ALA A 24 1.80 -38.56 9.75
CA ALA A 24 2.26 -38.94 8.42
C ALA A 24 2.97 -37.75 7.73
N LEU A 25 4.15 -38.02 7.17
CA LEU A 25 4.99 -37.02 6.50
C LEU A 25 5.00 -37.23 4.98
N ALA A 26 5.17 -36.12 4.25
CA ALA A 26 5.50 -36.11 2.82
C ALA A 26 6.95 -36.56 2.59
N PRO A 27 7.37 -36.88 1.35
CA PRO A 27 8.76 -37.23 1.04
C PRO A 27 9.78 -36.18 1.51
N GLU A 28 9.40 -34.90 1.50
CA GLU A 28 10.23 -33.78 1.97
C GLU A 28 10.24 -33.60 3.49
N GLY A 29 9.56 -34.49 4.24
CA GLY A 29 9.50 -34.43 5.71
C GLY A 29 8.50 -33.42 6.28
N ILE A 30 7.64 -32.80 5.44
CA ILE A 30 6.56 -31.92 5.93
C ILE A 30 5.30 -32.72 6.32
N PRO A 31 4.50 -32.25 7.29
CA PRO A 31 3.20 -32.83 7.62
C PRO A 31 2.28 -32.98 6.39
N LYS A 32 1.64 -34.15 6.25
CA LYS A 32 0.81 -34.46 5.07
C LYS A 32 -0.36 -33.47 4.84
N HIS A 33 -0.92 -32.92 5.91
CA HIS A 33 -2.00 -31.93 5.79
C HIS A 33 -1.52 -30.62 5.14
N GLN A 34 -0.27 -30.22 5.36
CA GLN A 34 0.33 -29.06 4.70
C GLN A 34 0.70 -29.35 3.25
N GLU A 35 1.20 -30.56 2.94
CA GLU A 35 1.32 -31.00 1.54
C GLU A 35 -0.02 -30.89 0.80
N ASN A 36 -1.11 -31.29 1.44
CA ASN A 36 -2.45 -31.17 0.86
C ASN A 36 -2.87 -29.71 0.66
N GLN A 37 -2.51 -28.78 1.56
CA GLN A 37 -2.74 -27.34 1.37
C GLN A 37 -1.98 -26.81 0.15
N ILE A 38 -0.71 -27.18 0.00
CA ILE A 38 0.11 -26.82 -1.17
C ILE A 38 -0.53 -27.39 -2.45
N ARG A 39 -0.94 -28.66 -2.45
CA ARG A 39 -1.59 -29.31 -3.60
C ARG A 39 -2.94 -28.68 -3.97
N ALA A 40 -3.70 -28.22 -2.99
CA ALA A 40 -4.96 -27.52 -3.20
C ALA A 40 -4.74 -26.11 -3.78
N ALA A 41 -3.71 -25.39 -3.34
CA ALA A 41 -3.38 -24.06 -3.83
C ALA A 41 -2.69 -24.08 -5.21
N ALA A 42 -1.96 -25.16 -5.54
CA ALA A 42 -1.27 -25.30 -6.80
C ALA A 42 -2.26 -25.27 -7.98
N PRO A 43 -1.93 -24.62 -9.11
CA PRO A 43 -2.79 -24.63 -10.29
C PRO A 43 -2.98 -26.05 -10.83
N ASP A 44 -4.11 -26.31 -11.51
CA ASP A 44 -4.39 -27.60 -12.12
C ASP A 44 -3.70 -27.80 -13.48
N ALA A 45 -3.32 -26.71 -14.15
CA ALA A 45 -2.67 -26.74 -15.46
C ALA A 45 -1.63 -25.64 -15.61
N ALA A 46 -0.62 -25.87 -16.44
CA ALA A 46 0.40 -24.91 -16.80
C ALA A 46 -0.18 -23.76 -17.66
N ARG A 47 0.52 -22.61 -17.74
CA ARG A 47 0.10 -21.51 -18.62
C ARG A 47 0.45 -21.78 -20.07
N ALA A 48 1.70 -22.20 -20.30
CA ALA A 48 2.15 -22.64 -21.60
C ALA A 48 2.10 -24.17 -21.66
N THR A 49 1.79 -24.72 -22.82
CA THR A 49 2.01 -26.16 -23.07
C THR A 49 3.52 -26.40 -23.21
N PRO A 50 4.12 -27.37 -22.48
CA PRO A 50 5.53 -27.70 -22.67
C PRO A 50 5.82 -28.08 -24.11
N LYS A 51 6.87 -27.48 -24.70
CA LYS A 51 7.27 -27.72 -26.10
C LYS A 51 7.89 -29.10 -26.32
N LYS A 52 8.37 -29.72 -25.23
CA LYS A 52 8.87 -31.08 -25.13
C LYS A 52 8.74 -31.55 -23.68
N GLU A 53 8.98 -32.82 -23.41
CA GLU A 53 9.14 -33.29 -22.03
C GLU A 53 10.28 -32.50 -21.36
N ARG A 54 9.98 -31.91 -20.19
CA ARG A 54 10.93 -31.10 -19.43
C ARG A 54 11.36 -31.85 -18.19
N ARG A 55 12.64 -31.76 -17.84
CA ARG A 55 13.16 -32.28 -16.58
C ARG A 55 13.79 -31.15 -15.77
N VAL A 56 13.33 -30.96 -14.54
CA VAL A 56 13.75 -29.82 -13.70
C VAL A 56 14.34 -30.33 -12.40
N LEU A 57 15.58 -29.92 -12.12
CA LEU A 57 16.25 -30.19 -10.85
C LEU A 57 15.79 -29.17 -9.81
N ILE A 58 15.25 -29.62 -8.69
CA ILE A 58 14.88 -28.81 -7.53
C ILE A 58 15.97 -29.03 -6.49
N PHE A 59 16.97 -28.16 -6.51
CA PHE A 59 18.18 -28.29 -5.72
C PHE A 59 18.07 -27.51 -4.41
N SER A 60 18.29 -28.19 -3.30
CA SER A 60 18.29 -27.60 -1.95
C SER A 60 19.70 -27.64 -1.35
N THR A 61 19.88 -26.99 -0.20
CA THR A 61 21.15 -27.01 0.54
C THR A 61 21.64 -28.46 0.78
N PRO A 62 22.88 -28.82 0.39
CA PRO A 62 23.44 -30.14 0.62
C PRO A 62 23.46 -30.54 2.11
N ALA A 63 23.27 -31.83 2.39
CA ALA A 63 23.27 -32.38 3.74
C ALA A 63 24.40 -31.86 4.67
N HIS A 64 25.64 -31.72 4.16
CA HIS A 64 26.79 -31.26 4.96
C HIS A 64 26.70 -29.77 5.39
N LEU A 65 25.78 -28.99 4.83
CA LEU A 65 25.52 -27.60 5.20
C LEU A 65 24.15 -27.41 5.87
N MET A 66 23.23 -28.38 5.73
CA MET A 66 21.84 -28.25 6.16
C MET A 66 21.70 -27.98 7.67
N ASP A 67 22.58 -28.53 8.50
CA ASP A 67 22.56 -28.29 9.94
C ASP A 67 22.79 -26.82 10.32
N ASN A 68 23.47 -26.05 9.47
CA ASN A 68 23.72 -24.63 9.67
C ASN A 68 22.83 -23.72 8.82
N ASP A 69 21.88 -24.30 8.07
CA ASP A 69 20.95 -23.52 7.25
C ASP A 69 19.86 -22.89 8.13
N PRO A 70 19.73 -21.54 8.16
CA PRO A 70 18.70 -20.88 8.96
C PRO A 70 17.27 -21.11 8.41
N HIS A 71 17.12 -21.70 7.23
CA HIS A 71 15.83 -22.00 6.58
C HIS A 71 15.43 -23.47 6.70
N LYS A 72 16.22 -24.29 7.41
CA LYS A 72 15.96 -25.72 7.61
C LYS A 72 14.63 -25.96 8.32
N GLY A 73 13.88 -26.97 7.88
CA GLY A 73 12.69 -27.47 8.59
C GLY A 73 11.37 -26.72 8.37
N TYR A 74 11.36 -25.46 7.92
CA TYR A 74 10.11 -24.71 7.70
C TYR A 74 9.99 -24.03 6.33
N CYS A 75 11.12 -23.72 5.69
CA CYS A 75 11.15 -23.01 4.41
C CYS A 75 11.60 -23.94 3.27
N VAL A 76 12.80 -24.51 3.39
CA VAL A 76 13.37 -25.44 2.39
C VAL A 76 12.46 -26.63 2.06
N PRO A 77 11.96 -27.43 3.03
CA PRO A 77 11.17 -28.63 2.68
C PRO A 77 9.79 -28.30 2.09
N TYR A 78 9.22 -27.14 2.43
CA TYR A 78 7.94 -26.68 1.85
C TYR A 78 8.13 -26.17 0.43
N GLY A 79 9.21 -25.43 0.16
CA GLY A 79 9.59 -25.02 -1.20
C GLY A 79 9.85 -26.23 -2.10
N ALA A 80 10.60 -27.23 -1.63
CA ALA A 80 10.86 -28.47 -2.37
C ALA A 80 9.55 -29.20 -2.73
N CYS A 81 8.66 -29.35 -1.74
CA CYS A 81 7.36 -29.97 -1.91
C CYS A 81 6.47 -29.20 -2.91
N ALA A 82 6.43 -27.87 -2.81
CA ALA A 82 5.69 -27.02 -3.74
C ALA A 82 6.19 -27.16 -5.18
N MET A 83 7.50 -27.09 -5.41
CA MET A 83 8.06 -27.23 -6.76
C MET A 83 7.81 -28.63 -7.34
N ARG A 84 7.90 -29.69 -6.52
CA ARG A 84 7.54 -31.05 -6.94
C ARG A 84 6.07 -31.13 -7.34
N ILE A 85 5.17 -30.63 -6.49
CA ILE A 85 3.72 -30.63 -6.76
C ILE A 85 3.40 -29.84 -8.03
N LEU A 86 4.03 -28.69 -8.27
CA LEU A 86 3.83 -27.92 -9.49
C LEU A 86 4.14 -28.75 -10.73
N GLY A 87 5.26 -29.47 -10.75
CA GLY A 87 5.61 -30.36 -11.87
C GLY A 87 4.61 -31.52 -12.02
N GLU A 88 4.37 -32.28 -10.95
CA GLU A 88 3.48 -33.45 -10.93
C GLU A 88 2.03 -33.11 -11.32
N LYS A 89 1.47 -32.04 -10.74
CA LYS A 89 0.06 -31.70 -10.87
C LYS A 89 -0.26 -31.10 -12.24
N THR A 90 0.63 -30.28 -12.77
CA THR A 90 0.38 -29.54 -14.01
C THR A 90 0.92 -30.23 -15.26
N GLY A 91 1.82 -31.21 -15.09
CA GLY A 91 2.53 -31.84 -16.20
C GLY A 91 3.51 -30.90 -16.92
N ALA A 92 3.82 -29.73 -16.34
CA ALA A 92 4.73 -28.75 -16.96
C ALA A 92 6.16 -29.28 -17.07
N PHE A 93 6.59 -30.11 -16.11
CA PHE A 93 7.91 -30.73 -16.05
C PHE A 93 7.92 -31.94 -15.11
N ALA A 94 8.86 -32.85 -15.33
CA ALA A 94 9.22 -33.92 -14.42
C ALA A 94 10.14 -33.37 -13.31
N PRO A 95 9.69 -33.30 -12.05
CA PRO A 95 10.50 -32.79 -10.95
C PRO A 95 11.55 -33.81 -10.50
N VAL A 96 12.75 -33.33 -10.21
CA VAL A 96 13.81 -34.11 -9.54
C VAL A 96 14.25 -33.33 -8.31
N VAL A 97 13.75 -33.70 -7.13
CA VAL A 97 14.16 -33.10 -5.85
C VAL A 97 15.46 -33.75 -5.40
N SER A 98 16.50 -32.96 -5.16
CA SER A 98 17.80 -33.48 -4.75
C SER A 98 18.63 -32.42 -4.04
N ASP A 99 19.58 -32.86 -3.23
CA ASP A 99 20.66 -32.06 -2.64
C ASP A 99 22.05 -32.61 -3.06
N ASP A 100 22.07 -33.56 -4.00
CA ASP A 100 23.29 -34.22 -4.48
C ASP A 100 24.06 -33.33 -5.48
N LEU A 101 25.20 -32.85 -5.02
CA LEU A 101 26.09 -31.98 -5.78
C LEU A 101 26.64 -32.67 -7.05
N ALA A 102 26.66 -34.00 -7.12
CA ALA A 102 27.10 -34.73 -8.31
C ALA A 102 26.25 -34.43 -9.55
N LEU A 103 25.00 -33.97 -9.38
CA LEU A 103 24.13 -33.55 -10.49
C LEU A 103 24.62 -32.29 -11.20
N PHE A 104 25.58 -31.55 -10.63
CA PHE A 104 26.22 -30.40 -11.29
C PHE A 104 27.47 -30.80 -12.09
N ALA A 105 27.89 -32.08 -12.06
CA ALA A 105 29.02 -32.55 -12.85
C ALA A 105 28.80 -32.33 -14.36
N PRO A 106 29.88 -32.09 -15.14
CA PRO A 106 29.80 -32.06 -16.59
C PRO A 106 29.14 -33.33 -17.15
N GLY A 107 28.08 -33.18 -17.94
CA GLY A 107 27.28 -34.29 -18.48
C GLY A 107 26.00 -34.57 -17.68
N GLU A 108 26.07 -34.63 -16.35
CA GLU A 108 24.88 -34.83 -15.51
C GLU A 108 23.96 -33.62 -15.52
N ILE A 109 24.54 -32.42 -15.41
CA ILE A 109 23.76 -31.16 -15.40
C ILE A 109 22.99 -30.95 -16.71
N ALA A 110 23.49 -31.49 -17.83
CA ALA A 110 22.88 -31.37 -19.14
C ALA A 110 21.57 -32.18 -19.29
N ARG A 111 21.27 -33.06 -18.32
CA ARG A 111 20.02 -33.84 -18.29
C ARG A 111 18.81 -33.01 -17.87
N PHE A 112 19.00 -31.77 -17.45
CA PHE A 112 17.96 -30.89 -16.94
C PHE A 112 17.73 -29.71 -17.89
N ASP A 113 16.47 -29.37 -18.13
CA ASP A 113 16.08 -28.18 -18.90
C ASP A 113 16.15 -26.91 -18.06
N ALA A 114 15.94 -27.03 -16.75
CA ALA A 114 16.16 -25.95 -15.81
C ALA A 114 16.57 -26.48 -14.43
N ILE A 115 17.21 -25.62 -13.64
CA ILE A 115 17.54 -25.84 -12.24
C ILE A 115 16.80 -24.80 -11.39
N VAL A 116 16.14 -25.24 -10.34
CA VAL A 116 15.54 -24.42 -9.30
C VAL A 116 16.45 -24.48 -8.07
N LEU A 117 17.00 -23.35 -7.65
CA LEU A 117 17.73 -23.21 -6.40
C LEU A 117 16.72 -22.89 -5.28
N ASN A 118 16.28 -23.93 -4.59
CA ASN A 118 15.32 -23.86 -3.50
C ASN A 118 16.02 -23.43 -2.20
N ASN A 119 16.10 -22.11 -1.98
CA ASN A 119 16.67 -21.53 -0.76
C ASN A 119 18.07 -22.08 -0.42
N ALA A 120 18.82 -22.50 -1.44
CA ALA A 120 20.14 -23.10 -1.24
C ALA A 120 21.04 -22.09 -0.51
N CYS A 121 21.69 -22.56 0.56
CA CYS A 121 22.44 -21.74 1.51
C CYS A 121 23.92 -22.13 1.56
N GLY A 122 24.76 -21.20 2.03
CA GLY A 122 26.17 -21.44 2.27
C GLY A 122 27.00 -21.63 1.00
N ALA A 123 28.20 -22.16 1.15
CA ALA A 123 29.11 -22.49 0.07
C ALA A 123 28.77 -23.84 -0.58
N TRP A 124 27.50 -24.04 -0.98
CA TRP A 124 26.99 -25.34 -1.42
C TRP A 124 27.70 -25.92 -2.65
N ILE A 125 28.34 -25.07 -3.46
CA ILE A 125 29.11 -25.52 -4.63
C ILE A 125 30.45 -26.18 -4.23
N THR A 126 30.93 -25.94 -3.00
CA THR A 126 32.08 -26.62 -2.41
C THR A 126 31.65 -28.01 -1.93
N PRO A 127 32.28 -29.11 -2.40
CA PRO A 127 31.88 -30.45 -2.00
C PRO A 127 32.25 -30.76 -0.55
N GLY A 128 31.30 -31.32 0.20
CA GLY A 128 31.60 -32.08 1.42
C GLY A 128 32.29 -33.41 1.09
N ASP A 129 32.81 -34.11 2.10
CA ASP A 129 33.62 -35.32 1.90
C ASP A 129 32.86 -36.43 1.16
N ALA A 130 31.56 -36.60 1.44
CA ALA A 130 30.71 -37.56 0.76
C ALA A 130 30.49 -37.23 -0.73
N ALA A 131 30.37 -35.95 -1.08
CA ALA A 131 30.23 -35.52 -2.47
C ALA A 131 31.57 -35.65 -3.22
N LEU A 132 32.69 -35.36 -2.55
CA LEU A 132 34.03 -35.50 -3.10
C LEU A 132 34.31 -36.95 -3.55
N ALA A 133 33.88 -37.94 -2.77
CA ALA A 133 34.03 -39.35 -3.13
C ALA A 133 33.25 -39.76 -4.39
N LYS A 134 32.14 -39.07 -4.71
CA LYS A 134 31.35 -39.30 -5.93
C LYS A 134 31.88 -38.55 -7.15
N LEU A 135 32.77 -37.57 -6.94
CA LEU A 135 33.23 -36.61 -7.94
C LEU A 135 34.75 -36.69 -8.17
N ASP A 136 35.38 -37.80 -7.78
CA ASP A 136 36.82 -38.04 -7.87
C ASP A 136 37.39 -37.82 -9.29
N GLY A 137 36.60 -38.12 -10.33
CA GLY A 137 36.92 -37.87 -11.73
C GLY A 137 36.99 -36.39 -12.15
N LEU A 138 36.58 -35.44 -11.30
CA LEU A 138 36.63 -33.99 -11.55
C LEU A 138 37.81 -33.27 -10.88
N GLY A 139 38.64 -34.02 -10.15
CA GLY A 139 39.82 -33.51 -9.46
C GLY A 139 39.97 -34.13 -8.07
N GLY A 140 41.21 -34.33 -7.61
CA GLY A 140 41.49 -35.00 -6.33
C GLY A 140 41.31 -34.14 -5.09
N THR A 141 40.89 -32.87 -5.21
CA THR A 141 40.69 -31.94 -4.08
C THR A 141 39.35 -31.22 -4.16
N LYS A 142 38.87 -30.70 -3.03
CA LYS A 142 37.60 -29.95 -2.96
C LYS A 142 37.60 -28.75 -3.89
N GLU A 143 38.71 -28.03 -3.96
CA GLU A 143 38.89 -26.84 -4.79
C GLU A 143 38.85 -27.18 -6.28
N ALA A 144 39.48 -28.29 -6.68
CA ALA A 144 39.47 -28.74 -8.07
C ALA A 144 38.07 -29.15 -8.52
N VAL A 145 37.38 -29.95 -7.70
CA VAL A 145 35.99 -30.36 -7.96
C VAL A 145 35.06 -29.15 -7.98
N GLU A 146 35.15 -28.27 -6.98
CA GLU A 146 34.36 -27.04 -6.94
C GLU A 146 34.57 -26.19 -8.21
N HIS A 147 35.81 -25.99 -8.64
CA HIS A 147 36.11 -25.25 -9.87
C HIS A 147 35.46 -25.91 -11.10
N ALA A 148 35.50 -27.25 -11.19
CA ALA A 148 34.82 -27.98 -12.26
C ALA A 148 33.30 -27.80 -12.24
N LEU A 149 32.67 -27.84 -11.05
CA LEU A 149 31.22 -27.65 -10.89
C LEU A 149 30.79 -26.21 -11.19
N ARG A 150 31.56 -25.20 -10.72
CA ARG A 150 31.33 -23.79 -11.05
C ARG A 150 31.35 -23.57 -12.56
N LYS A 151 32.36 -24.12 -13.25
CA LYS A 151 32.47 -24.06 -14.71
C LYS A 151 31.31 -24.78 -15.40
N SER A 152 30.90 -25.93 -14.87
CA SER A 152 29.77 -26.72 -15.37
C SER A 152 28.45 -25.93 -15.29
N LEU A 153 28.14 -25.31 -14.15
CA LEU A 153 26.92 -24.49 -13.98
C LEU A 153 26.93 -23.26 -14.89
N LEU A 154 28.02 -22.50 -14.92
CA LEU A 154 28.12 -21.32 -15.79
C LEU A 154 28.01 -21.71 -17.27
N GLY A 155 28.68 -22.79 -17.68
CA GLY A 155 28.60 -23.33 -19.04
C GLY A 155 27.21 -23.82 -19.40
N TYR A 156 26.52 -24.49 -18.47
CA TYR A 156 25.15 -24.96 -18.63
C TYR A 156 24.18 -23.80 -18.92
N VAL A 157 24.19 -22.77 -18.07
CA VAL A 157 23.31 -21.60 -18.28
C VAL A 157 23.72 -20.86 -19.55
N ALA A 158 25.02 -20.58 -19.74
CA ALA A 158 25.49 -19.92 -20.96
C ALA A 158 25.11 -20.66 -22.25
N GLY A 159 25.03 -22.00 -22.20
CA GLY A 159 24.64 -22.88 -23.29
C GLY A 159 23.14 -22.92 -23.59
N GLY A 160 22.28 -22.40 -22.71
CA GLY A 160 20.83 -22.39 -22.89
C GLY A 160 20.03 -23.00 -21.74
N GLY A 161 20.69 -23.53 -20.71
CA GLY A 161 20.04 -24.05 -19.51
C GLY A 161 19.29 -22.95 -18.74
N GLY A 162 18.14 -23.33 -18.16
CA GLY A 162 17.34 -22.43 -17.32
C GLY A 162 17.81 -22.41 -15.87
N LEU A 163 17.71 -21.26 -15.21
CA LEU A 163 17.97 -21.11 -13.78
C LEU A 163 16.84 -20.30 -13.13
N VAL A 164 16.23 -20.87 -12.10
CA VAL A 164 15.27 -20.20 -11.21
C VAL A 164 15.90 -20.19 -9.83
N ALA A 165 16.00 -19.02 -9.20
CA ALA A 165 16.48 -18.91 -7.83
C ALA A 165 15.49 -18.07 -7.03
N TYR A 166 15.35 -18.35 -5.74
CA TYR A 166 14.52 -17.51 -4.88
C TYR A 166 15.06 -17.36 -3.47
N HIS A 167 14.67 -16.23 -2.88
CA HIS A 167 14.92 -15.86 -1.50
C HIS A 167 16.42 -16.04 -1.14
N PHE A 168 16.79 -16.89 -0.18
CA PHE A 168 18.18 -16.96 0.32
C PHE A 168 19.20 -17.49 -0.69
N ALA A 169 18.78 -18.01 -1.85
CA ALA A 169 19.69 -18.40 -2.92
C ALA A 169 20.64 -17.27 -3.35
N ALA A 170 20.23 -15.99 -3.23
CA ALA A 170 21.09 -14.82 -3.50
C ALA A 170 22.13 -14.52 -2.39
N GLY A 171 22.02 -15.16 -1.22
CA GLY A 171 22.98 -15.10 -0.13
C GLY A 171 24.01 -16.24 -0.13
N ALA A 172 23.84 -17.24 -0.98
CA ALA A 172 24.74 -18.39 -1.10
C ALA A 172 26.03 -18.07 -1.86
N ASN A 173 27.02 -18.97 -1.73
CA ASN A 173 28.30 -18.94 -2.45
C ASN A 173 28.98 -17.56 -2.46
N ARG A 174 29.00 -16.87 -1.31
CA ARG A 174 29.55 -15.50 -1.21
C ARG A 174 31.02 -15.38 -1.64
N HIS A 175 31.76 -16.48 -1.63
CA HIS A 175 33.14 -16.62 -2.10
C HIS A 175 33.26 -16.74 -3.63
N TRP A 176 32.15 -16.74 -4.37
CA TRP A 176 32.09 -16.94 -5.81
C TRP A 176 31.39 -15.76 -6.54
N PRO A 177 32.12 -14.69 -6.88
CA PRO A 177 31.55 -13.47 -7.46
C PRO A 177 30.78 -13.70 -8.77
N GLU A 178 31.18 -14.66 -9.60
CA GLU A 178 30.51 -14.98 -10.86
C GLU A 178 29.10 -15.57 -10.62
N PHE A 179 28.84 -16.18 -9.47
CA PHE A 179 27.50 -16.60 -9.08
C PHE A 179 26.60 -15.42 -8.75
N ALA A 180 27.11 -14.44 -8.01
CA ALA A 180 26.40 -13.18 -7.80
C ALA A 180 26.12 -12.46 -9.13
N ALA A 181 27.07 -12.50 -10.08
CA ALA A 181 26.86 -11.96 -11.43
C ALA A 181 25.85 -12.77 -12.27
N LEU A 182 25.81 -14.09 -12.07
CA LEU A 182 24.83 -14.98 -12.70
C LEU A 182 23.40 -14.61 -12.27
N LEU A 183 23.17 -14.51 -10.96
CA LEU A 183 21.87 -14.10 -10.38
C LEU A 183 21.58 -12.60 -10.61
N GLY A 184 22.62 -11.78 -10.69
CA GLY A 184 22.53 -10.34 -10.92
C GLY A 184 22.53 -9.51 -9.64
N ALA A 185 22.73 -10.09 -8.46
CA ALA A 185 22.72 -9.40 -7.18
C ALA A 185 23.40 -10.23 -6.08
N THR A 186 23.72 -9.57 -4.96
CA THR A 186 24.07 -10.24 -3.69
C THR A 186 23.10 -9.80 -2.59
N PHE A 187 22.74 -10.70 -1.68
CA PHE A 187 22.02 -10.33 -0.46
C PHE A 187 22.86 -9.40 0.45
N THR A 188 22.28 -8.27 0.89
CA THR A 188 22.94 -7.35 1.84
C THR A 188 22.16 -7.13 3.13
N GLY A 189 20.86 -7.38 3.14
CA GLY A 189 20.03 -7.20 4.31
C GLY A 189 18.59 -7.65 4.08
N HIS A 190 17.83 -7.70 5.15
CA HIS A 190 16.43 -8.14 5.19
C HIS A 190 15.61 -7.17 6.06
N PRO A 191 15.40 -5.91 5.61
CA PRO A 191 14.88 -4.86 6.46
C PRO A 191 13.45 -5.11 6.94
N TRP A 192 12.68 -5.91 6.20
CA TRP A 192 11.27 -6.20 6.49
C TRP A 192 11.06 -7.67 6.81
N ASN A 193 10.34 -7.90 7.91
CA ASN A 193 9.72 -9.18 8.23
C ASN A 193 8.27 -8.89 8.64
N GLU A 194 7.51 -8.36 7.68
CA GLU A 194 6.17 -7.81 7.84
C GLU A 194 5.43 -7.80 6.50
N GLU A 195 4.21 -7.28 6.47
CA GLU A 195 3.47 -7.10 5.21
C GLU A 195 3.95 -5.87 4.44
N VAL A 196 4.56 -6.09 3.28
CA VAL A 196 5.05 -5.04 2.39
C VAL A 196 4.09 -4.82 1.21
N GLY A 197 4.19 -3.65 0.60
CA GLY A 197 3.57 -3.36 -0.69
C GLY A 197 4.52 -3.74 -1.80
N VAL A 198 4.03 -4.49 -2.79
CA VAL A 198 4.81 -4.92 -3.96
C VAL A 198 4.25 -4.26 -5.21
N LEU A 199 5.08 -3.44 -5.86
CA LEU A 199 4.79 -2.81 -7.13
C LEU A 199 4.92 -3.82 -8.27
N ASN A 200 3.89 -3.90 -9.10
CA ASN A 200 3.95 -4.59 -10.38
C ASN A 200 4.48 -3.64 -11.46
N GLU A 201 5.77 -3.75 -11.79
CA GLU A 201 6.42 -2.83 -12.74
C GLU A 201 6.04 -3.11 -14.20
N GLU A 202 5.55 -4.32 -14.51
CA GLU A 202 5.18 -4.73 -15.87
C GLU A 202 3.87 -5.52 -15.91
N PRO A 203 2.70 -4.87 -15.71
CA PRO A 203 1.41 -5.57 -15.59
C PRO A 203 1.01 -6.38 -16.83
N GLY A 204 1.60 -6.09 -18.00
CA GLY A 204 1.40 -6.85 -19.23
C GLY A 204 2.39 -8.00 -19.45
N ASN A 205 3.40 -8.18 -18.60
CA ASN A 205 4.38 -9.26 -18.75
C ASN A 205 3.73 -10.61 -18.41
N ALA A 206 3.93 -11.62 -19.26
CA ALA A 206 3.34 -12.95 -19.09
C ALA A 206 3.74 -13.62 -17.77
N LEU A 207 4.93 -13.33 -17.25
CA LEU A 207 5.40 -13.81 -15.95
C LEU A 207 4.60 -13.23 -14.78
N LEU A 208 3.94 -12.08 -14.96
CA LEU A 208 3.18 -11.40 -13.92
C LEU A 208 1.66 -11.59 -14.07
N ALA A 209 1.22 -12.45 -14.99
CA ALA A 209 -0.18 -12.68 -15.25
C ALA A 209 -0.94 -13.26 -14.04
N ALA A 210 -0.25 -13.93 -13.10
CA ALA A 210 -0.83 -14.39 -11.84
C ALA A 210 -1.38 -13.24 -10.97
N PHE A 211 -0.84 -12.03 -11.11
CA PHE A 211 -1.22 -10.84 -10.34
C PHE A 211 -2.33 -10.01 -10.98
N GLY A 212 -2.85 -10.42 -12.15
CA GLY A 212 -3.95 -9.74 -12.84
C GLY A 212 -3.66 -8.28 -13.18
N GLY A 213 -2.39 -7.94 -13.44
CA GLY A 213 -1.93 -6.59 -13.75
C GLY A 213 -1.93 -5.63 -12.55
N LYS A 214 -2.05 -6.12 -11.32
CA LYS A 214 -2.12 -5.31 -10.10
C LYS A 214 -0.84 -5.41 -9.28
N SER A 215 -0.52 -4.32 -8.59
CA SER A 215 0.30 -4.34 -7.38
C SER A 215 -0.45 -5.06 -6.26
N PHE A 216 0.28 -5.64 -5.31
CA PHE A 216 -0.30 -6.48 -4.27
C PHE A 216 0.43 -6.28 -2.93
N ARG A 217 -0.10 -6.90 -1.88
CA ARG A 217 0.53 -6.95 -0.56
C ARG A 217 0.99 -8.36 -0.25
N LEU A 218 2.14 -8.46 0.41
CA LEU A 218 2.73 -9.74 0.77
C LEU A 218 3.42 -9.63 2.11
N ALA A 219 3.10 -10.55 3.02
CA ALA A 219 3.85 -10.73 4.25
C ALA A 219 4.91 -11.82 4.07
N ASP A 220 6.18 -11.44 4.16
CA ASP A 220 7.33 -12.33 4.03
C ASP A 220 8.55 -11.70 4.74
N GLU A 221 9.69 -12.39 4.73
CA GLU A 221 10.98 -11.74 4.99
C GLU A 221 11.56 -11.21 3.67
N ILE A 222 11.72 -9.89 3.57
CA ILE A 222 12.04 -9.21 2.31
C ILE A 222 13.43 -8.60 2.34
N TYR A 223 14.16 -8.86 1.25
CA TYR A 223 15.56 -8.48 1.12
C TYR A 223 15.77 -7.12 0.49
N GLU A 224 16.91 -6.54 0.81
CA GLU A 224 17.60 -5.59 -0.04
C GLU A 224 18.87 -6.22 -0.63
N PHE A 225 19.25 -5.73 -1.80
CA PHE A 225 20.32 -6.30 -2.62
C PHE A 225 21.46 -5.33 -2.81
N GLY A 226 22.69 -5.85 -2.85
CA GLY A 226 23.91 -5.13 -3.17
C GLY A 226 24.57 -5.58 -4.48
N PRO A 227 25.78 -5.07 -4.75
CA PRO A 227 26.54 -5.38 -5.96
C PRO A 227 26.61 -6.90 -6.24
N PRO A 228 26.54 -7.34 -7.51
CA PRO A 228 26.59 -6.56 -8.73
C PRO A 228 25.21 -6.04 -9.20
N TYR A 229 24.23 -5.94 -8.30
CA TYR A 229 22.92 -5.39 -8.62
C TYR A 229 23.03 -4.03 -9.32
N ASP A 230 22.42 -3.97 -10.49
CA ASP A 230 22.24 -2.78 -11.30
C ASP A 230 20.96 -2.99 -12.11
N ARG A 231 19.92 -2.20 -11.85
CA ARG A 231 18.64 -2.30 -12.57
C ARG A 231 18.86 -2.25 -14.08
N ALA A 232 19.77 -1.41 -14.57
CA ALA A 232 20.00 -1.25 -16.01
C ALA A 232 20.54 -2.53 -16.69
N ARG A 233 20.96 -3.53 -15.91
CA ARG A 233 21.44 -4.84 -16.39
C ARG A 233 20.43 -5.97 -16.15
N LEU A 234 19.29 -5.66 -15.54
CA LEU A 234 18.22 -6.59 -15.21
C LEU A 234 16.92 -6.14 -15.86
N ARG A 235 16.01 -7.07 -16.09
CA ARG A 235 14.61 -6.72 -16.32
C ARG A 235 13.85 -6.92 -15.01
N VAL A 236 13.75 -5.86 -14.23
CA VAL A 236 12.99 -5.87 -12.98
C VAL A 236 11.51 -5.97 -13.29
N LEU A 237 10.83 -6.89 -12.60
CA LEU A 237 9.42 -7.22 -12.77
C LEU A 237 8.58 -6.75 -11.57
N LEU A 238 9.12 -6.93 -10.37
CA LEU A 238 8.49 -6.54 -9.11
C LEU A 238 9.50 -5.79 -8.23
N SER A 239 9.04 -4.80 -7.48
CA SER A 239 9.84 -4.07 -6.48
C SER A 239 9.00 -3.73 -5.25
N ILE A 240 9.64 -3.30 -4.17
CA ILE A 240 8.92 -2.73 -3.03
C ILE A 240 8.27 -1.42 -3.45
N ASP A 241 6.97 -1.33 -3.24
CA ASP A 241 6.27 -0.05 -3.23
C ASP A 241 6.59 0.68 -1.92
N THR A 242 7.60 1.54 -1.97
CA THR A 242 8.09 2.34 -0.83
C THR A 242 7.03 3.26 -0.25
N LEU A 243 5.94 3.51 -0.99
CA LEU A 243 4.85 4.40 -0.59
C LEU A 243 3.74 3.69 0.16
N THR A 244 3.73 2.37 0.11
CA THR A 244 2.78 1.54 0.86
C THR A 244 3.50 0.58 1.81
N THR A 245 4.83 0.63 1.88
CA THR A 245 5.66 -0.18 2.78
C THR A 245 6.19 0.67 3.94
N ASN A 246 6.33 0.07 5.12
CA ASN A 246 6.96 0.72 6.26
C ASN A 246 8.46 0.96 5.98
N MET A 247 8.81 2.18 5.59
CA MET A 247 10.22 2.56 5.32
C MET A 247 10.97 3.03 6.58
N GLY A 248 10.34 2.96 7.75
CA GLY A 248 10.95 3.32 9.05
C GLY A 248 11.68 2.16 9.74
N VAL A 249 11.77 0.99 9.10
CA VAL A 249 12.46 -0.18 9.65
C VAL A 249 13.98 0.02 9.69
N LYS A 250 14.63 -0.70 10.62
CA LYS A 250 16.09 -0.69 10.73
C LYS A 250 16.71 -1.41 9.53
N TRP A 251 17.99 -1.14 9.27
CA TRP A 251 18.82 -1.86 8.29
C TRP A 251 18.47 -1.67 6.80
N ILE A 252 17.71 -0.63 6.45
CA ILE A 252 17.64 -0.15 5.04
C ILE A 252 18.96 0.57 4.69
N ASN A 253 19.83 -0.11 3.96
CA ASN A 253 21.12 0.43 3.55
C ASN A 253 21.06 1.12 2.18
N ARG A 254 20.19 0.66 1.26
CA ARG A 254 20.01 1.32 -0.04
C ARG A 254 19.35 2.69 0.10
N LYS A 255 19.85 3.68 -0.65
CA LYS A 255 19.40 5.10 -0.58
C LYS A 255 18.79 5.63 -1.89
N ASP A 256 18.85 4.84 -2.95
CA ASP A 256 18.33 5.18 -4.28
C ASP A 256 16.82 4.91 -4.44
N GLY A 257 16.17 4.39 -3.39
CA GLY A 257 14.74 4.06 -3.41
C GLY A 257 14.41 2.79 -4.19
N ASP A 258 15.43 2.04 -4.60
CA ASP A 258 15.29 0.86 -5.44
C ASP A 258 15.40 -0.44 -4.64
N PHE A 259 14.30 -1.19 -4.62
CA PHE A 259 14.19 -2.45 -3.89
C PHE A 259 13.52 -3.52 -4.77
N ALA A 260 14.15 -3.86 -5.89
CA ALA A 260 13.71 -4.96 -6.74
C ALA A 260 13.52 -6.27 -5.96
N GLN A 261 12.41 -6.96 -6.21
CA GLN A 261 12.03 -8.23 -5.57
C GLN A 261 11.80 -9.37 -6.56
N ALA A 262 11.70 -9.08 -7.85
CA ALA A 262 11.78 -10.11 -8.88
C ALA A 262 12.35 -9.53 -10.17
N TRP A 263 13.17 -10.31 -10.87
CA TRP A 263 13.73 -9.93 -12.15
C TRP A 263 14.07 -11.15 -13.01
N VAL A 264 14.22 -10.88 -14.30
CA VAL A 264 14.79 -11.83 -15.25
C VAL A 264 15.99 -11.22 -15.96
N LYS A 265 16.87 -12.10 -16.45
CA LYS A 265 17.97 -11.73 -17.33
C LYS A 265 18.42 -12.92 -18.18
N SER A 266 19.06 -12.60 -19.30
CA SER A 266 19.79 -13.59 -20.09
C SER A 266 21.22 -13.77 -19.55
N HIS A 267 21.76 -14.99 -19.68
CA HIS A 267 23.18 -15.27 -19.48
C HIS A 267 23.63 -16.23 -20.58
N GLY A 268 24.42 -15.73 -21.53
CA GLY A 268 24.63 -16.43 -22.80
C GLY A 268 23.28 -16.67 -23.49
N LYS A 269 22.97 -17.94 -23.79
CA LYS A 269 21.68 -18.37 -24.34
C LYS A 269 20.65 -18.76 -23.27
N GLY A 270 21.05 -18.82 -22.01
CA GLY A 270 20.20 -19.26 -20.90
C GLY A 270 19.32 -18.16 -20.34
N ARG A 271 18.31 -18.59 -19.59
CA ARG A 271 17.29 -17.75 -18.95
C ARG A 271 17.41 -17.86 -17.44
N VAL A 272 17.63 -16.72 -16.80
CA VAL A 272 17.75 -16.62 -15.34
C VAL A 272 16.56 -15.84 -14.80
N PHE A 273 15.89 -16.41 -13.80
CA PHE A 273 14.84 -15.77 -13.02
C PHE A 273 15.26 -15.74 -11.55
N TYR A 274 15.00 -14.61 -10.88
CA TYR A 274 15.14 -14.49 -9.44
C TYR A 274 13.92 -13.81 -8.81
N THR A 275 13.55 -14.23 -7.59
CA THR A 275 12.65 -13.46 -6.71
C THR A 275 13.09 -13.52 -5.24
N GLY A 276 12.89 -12.45 -4.48
CA GLY A 276 13.17 -12.39 -3.04
C GLY A 276 12.15 -13.13 -2.17
N PHE A 277 11.00 -13.54 -2.72
CA PHE A 277 9.92 -14.18 -1.97
C PHE A 277 10.18 -15.67 -1.76
N GLY A 278 9.84 -16.17 -0.57
CA GLY A 278 9.93 -17.61 -0.26
C GLY A 278 10.45 -17.94 1.14
N HIS A 279 10.39 -17.03 2.12
CA HIS A 279 10.81 -17.32 3.51
C HIS A 279 9.70 -18.02 4.30
N ARG A 280 8.52 -17.38 4.37
CA ARG A 280 7.42 -17.81 5.22
C ARG A 280 6.75 -19.05 4.65
N THR A 281 6.37 -19.98 5.53
CA THR A 281 5.73 -21.23 5.13
C THR A 281 4.43 -20.98 4.35
N GLU A 282 3.71 -19.90 4.68
CA GLU A 282 2.45 -19.51 4.04
C GLU A 282 2.57 -19.18 2.56
N ILE A 283 3.78 -18.85 2.08
CA ILE A 283 4.06 -18.59 0.67
C ILE A 283 3.69 -19.81 -0.18
N TRP A 284 3.92 -21.01 0.34
CA TRP A 284 3.81 -22.26 -0.41
C TRP A 284 2.38 -22.77 -0.57
N TRP A 285 1.40 -22.15 0.07
CA TRP A 285 -0.03 -22.38 -0.20
C TRP A 285 -0.75 -21.09 -0.65
N ASN A 286 0.00 -20.11 -1.14
CA ASN A 286 -0.56 -18.95 -1.82
C ASN A 286 -0.74 -19.27 -3.32
N PRO A 287 -1.98 -19.39 -3.83
CA PRO A 287 -2.23 -19.82 -5.22
C PRO A 287 -1.64 -18.87 -6.26
N MET A 288 -1.61 -17.57 -5.96
CA MET A 288 -1.02 -16.55 -6.84
C MET A 288 0.49 -16.73 -6.96
N LEU A 289 1.19 -16.96 -5.83
CA LEU A 289 2.63 -17.17 -5.86
C LEU A 289 3.01 -18.53 -6.47
N LEU A 290 2.25 -19.59 -6.19
CA LEU A 290 2.48 -20.89 -6.84
C LEU A 290 2.34 -20.79 -8.38
N ARG A 291 1.38 -20.00 -8.87
CA ARG A 291 1.27 -19.72 -10.31
C ARG A 291 2.48 -18.92 -10.83
N PHE A 292 2.95 -17.92 -10.07
CA PHE A 292 4.12 -17.12 -10.40
C PHE A 292 5.40 -17.97 -10.51
N TYR A 293 5.65 -18.87 -9.56
CA TYR A 293 6.79 -19.80 -9.63
C TYR A 293 6.68 -20.77 -10.81
N LEU A 294 5.48 -21.28 -11.09
CA LEU A 294 5.27 -22.13 -12.27
C LEU A 294 5.61 -21.37 -13.56
N ASP A 295 5.07 -20.16 -13.73
CA ASP A 295 5.34 -19.31 -14.89
C ASP A 295 6.86 -19.02 -15.02
N ALA A 296 7.56 -18.80 -13.91
CA ALA A 296 9.02 -18.63 -13.88
C ALA A 296 9.79 -19.89 -14.34
N ILE A 297 9.37 -21.09 -13.91
CA ILE A 297 9.96 -22.35 -14.37
C ILE A 297 9.70 -22.56 -15.85
N GLN A 298 8.48 -22.29 -16.34
CA GLN A 298 8.15 -22.38 -17.76
C GLN A 298 8.94 -21.38 -18.60
N PHE A 299 9.25 -20.20 -18.07
CA PHE A 299 10.17 -19.27 -18.71
C PHE A 299 11.58 -19.84 -18.76
N ALA A 300 12.10 -20.34 -17.63
CA ALA A 300 13.45 -20.90 -17.56
C ALA A 300 13.64 -22.10 -18.51
N THR A 301 12.65 -22.99 -18.65
CA THR A 301 12.66 -24.11 -19.61
C THR A 301 12.47 -23.63 -21.07
N GLY A 302 11.96 -22.42 -21.26
CA GLY A 302 11.68 -21.82 -22.56
C GLY A 302 10.35 -22.21 -23.18
N ASP A 303 9.39 -22.64 -22.37
CA ASP A 303 8.02 -22.92 -22.79
C ASP A 303 7.12 -21.68 -22.74
N LEU A 304 7.35 -20.78 -21.77
CA LEU A 304 6.67 -19.49 -21.66
C LEU A 304 7.59 -18.36 -22.15
N GLU A 305 7.20 -17.71 -23.24
CA GLU A 305 7.92 -16.53 -23.73
C GLU A 305 7.57 -15.29 -22.89
N ALA A 306 8.59 -14.57 -22.47
CA ALA A 306 8.47 -13.28 -21.79
C ALA A 306 9.69 -12.42 -22.13
N PRO A 307 9.54 -11.10 -22.29
CA PRO A 307 10.67 -10.19 -22.47
C PRO A 307 11.68 -10.34 -21.33
N ALA A 308 12.98 -10.33 -21.67
CA ALA A 308 14.07 -10.48 -20.71
C ALA A 308 15.19 -9.43 -20.90
N GLU A 309 15.03 -8.55 -21.88
CA GLU A 309 15.93 -7.45 -22.17
C GLU A 309 15.96 -6.50 -20.96
N PRO A 310 17.15 -6.11 -20.48
CA PRO A 310 17.28 -5.19 -19.36
C PRO A 310 16.56 -3.86 -19.58
N ARG A 311 16.14 -3.24 -18.49
CA ARG A 311 15.58 -1.89 -18.50
C ARG A 311 16.12 -1.08 -17.33
N GLY A 312 16.61 0.12 -17.62
CA GLY A 312 17.19 1.00 -16.61
C GLY A 312 16.17 1.94 -15.95
N ASP A 313 14.98 2.08 -16.53
CA ASP A 313 13.92 2.91 -15.99
C ASP A 313 13.25 2.21 -14.81
N LEU A 314 13.31 2.87 -13.65
CA LEU A 314 12.31 2.66 -12.62
C LEU A 314 11.01 3.27 -13.16
N PRO A 315 9.88 2.53 -13.23
CA PRO A 315 8.61 3.12 -13.61
C PRO A 315 8.39 4.37 -12.77
N PRO A 316 8.02 5.52 -13.37
CA PRO A 316 7.76 6.72 -12.59
C PRO A 316 6.70 6.38 -11.54
N HIS A 317 7.06 6.46 -10.26
CA HIS A 317 6.10 6.40 -9.16
C HIS A 317 5.11 7.55 -9.39
N PRO A 318 3.85 7.32 -9.78
CA PRO A 318 3.03 8.45 -10.19
C PRO A 318 2.45 9.19 -8.99
N VAL A 319 2.50 8.63 -7.78
CA VAL A 319 1.75 9.19 -6.66
C VAL A 319 2.47 9.00 -5.33
N PRO A 320 3.12 10.02 -4.74
CA PRO A 320 3.63 9.89 -3.38
C PRO A 320 2.48 9.53 -2.43
N GLY A 321 2.75 8.67 -1.46
CA GLY A 321 1.81 8.34 -0.39
C GLY A 321 1.60 9.49 0.58
N PRO A 322 1.03 9.25 1.79
CA PRO A 322 0.92 10.31 2.78
C PRO A 322 2.31 10.88 3.05
N THR A 323 2.40 12.18 3.33
CA THR A 323 3.69 12.78 3.70
C THR A 323 4.19 12.09 4.97
N PRO A 324 5.43 11.56 4.99
CA PRO A 324 6.01 10.96 6.18
C PRO A 324 5.90 11.89 7.40
N PRO A 325 5.65 11.37 8.63
CA PRO A 325 5.40 12.21 9.81
C PRO A 325 6.50 13.24 10.10
N ASP A 326 7.77 12.87 9.89
CA ASP A 326 8.93 13.74 10.06
C ASP A 326 8.99 14.85 9.00
N ALA A 327 8.71 14.52 7.74
CA ALA A 327 8.61 15.48 6.65
C ALA A 327 7.42 16.43 6.85
N ARG A 328 6.27 15.92 7.29
CA ARG A 328 5.10 16.73 7.67
C ARG A 328 5.47 17.70 8.80
N ALA A 329 6.08 17.21 9.87
CA ALA A 329 6.48 18.05 11.00
C ALA A 329 7.52 19.11 10.59
N ALA A 330 8.46 18.77 9.69
CA ALA A 330 9.42 19.73 9.15
C ALA A 330 8.74 20.83 8.34
N ARG A 331 7.77 20.48 7.48
CA ARG A 331 6.97 21.45 6.71
C ARG A 331 6.14 22.35 7.62
N MET A 332 5.49 21.78 8.64
CA MET A 332 4.72 22.55 9.62
C MET A 332 5.60 23.56 10.37
N ARG A 333 6.79 23.14 10.83
CA ARG A 333 7.76 24.07 11.43
C ARG A 333 8.21 25.17 10.46
N ALA A 334 8.51 24.81 9.21
CA ALA A 334 8.92 25.77 8.19
C ALA A 334 7.83 26.79 7.87
N ALA A 335 6.56 26.36 7.86
CA ALA A 335 5.39 27.20 7.63
C ALA A 335 4.86 27.90 8.88
N GLN A 336 5.47 27.69 10.04
CA GLN A 336 5.03 28.21 11.34
C GLN A 336 3.58 27.82 11.70
N VAL A 337 3.15 26.63 11.27
CA VAL A 337 1.84 26.07 11.61
C VAL A 337 2.00 25.11 12.80
N PRO A 338 1.49 25.45 13.99
CA PRO A 338 1.55 24.56 15.14
C PRO A 338 0.53 23.42 15.06
N GLU A 339 0.85 22.30 15.70
CA GLU A 339 -0.18 21.32 16.11
C GLU A 339 -0.95 21.86 17.32
N PRO A 340 -2.23 21.51 17.50
CA PRO A 340 -2.98 21.90 18.69
C PRO A 340 -2.30 21.29 19.93
N SER A 341 -2.08 22.12 20.95
CA SER A 341 -1.59 21.65 22.24
C SER A 341 -2.60 20.74 22.92
N ALA A 342 -2.13 19.92 23.88
CA ALA A 342 -3.02 19.06 24.66
C ALA A 342 -4.13 19.86 25.39
N GLU A 343 -3.85 21.11 25.78
CA GLU A 343 -4.87 21.97 26.38
C GLU A 343 -5.92 22.45 25.37
N GLU A 344 -5.51 22.80 24.15
CA GLU A 344 -6.44 23.15 23.08
C GLU A 344 -7.29 21.95 22.65
N ILE A 345 -6.69 20.75 22.56
CA ILE A 345 -7.45 19.51 22.33
C ILE A 345 -8.52 19.31 23.41
N ARG A 346 -8.19 19.48 24.69
CA ARG A 346 -9.17 19.39 25.79
C ARG A 346 -10.29 20.40 25.67
N LYS A 347 -10.00 21.63 25.21
CA LYS A 347 -11.04 22.65 24.95
C LYS A 347 -11.97 22.21 23.81
N ILE A 348 -11.43 21.63 22.74
CA ILE A 348 -12.23 21.10 21.62
C ILE A 348 -13.12 19.94 22.11
N GLU A 349 -12.56 18.99 22.87
CA GLU A 349 -13.31 17.85 23.45
C GLU A 349 -14.44 18.31 24.39
N ALA A 350 -14.17 19.33 25.21
CA ALA A 350 -15.15 19.90 26.13
C ALA A 350 -16.26 20.64 25.40
N ALA A 351 -15.94 21.35 24.30
CA ALA A 351 -16.91 22.10 23.50
C ALA A 351 -17.73 21.20 22.56
N ALA A 352 -17.18 20.06 22.13
CA ALA A 352 -17.86 19.13 21.24
C ALA A 352 -19.14 18.57 21.90
N PRO A 353 -20.27 18.49 21.17
CA PRO A 353 -21.48 17.90 21.70
C PRO A 353 -21.31 16.40 22.02
N ASP A 354 -22.05 15.89 23.01
CA ASP A 354 -22.05 14.47 23.35
C ASP A 354 -22.90 13.61 22.39
N THR A 355 -23.82 14.25 21.65
CA THR A 355 -24.72 13.56 20.72
C THR A 355 -24.77 14.28 19.38
N ALA A 356 -24.98 13.50 18.31
CA ALA A 356 -25.16 14.02 16.97
C ALA A 356 -26.64 14.38 16.70
N PRO A 357 -26.92 15.40 15.86
CA PRO A 357 -28.29 15.79 15.54
C PRO A 357 -29.07 14.71 14.76
N ALA A 358 -28.39 13.79 14.08
CA ALA A 358 -29.00 12.61 13.47
C ALA A 358 -28.31 11.32 13.92
N LYS A 359 -29.07 10.24 14.06
CA LYS A 359 -28.51 8.90 14.28
C LYS A 359 -27.94 8.36 12.95
N PRO A 360 -26.70 7.84 12.92
CA PRO A 360 -26.16 7.23 11.70
C PRO A 360 -27.02 6.07 11.23
N GLN A 361 -27.36 6.06 9.93
CA GLN A 361 -28.18 4.99 9.34
C GLN A 361 -27.37 3.71 9.08
N LYS A 362 -26.04 3.84 9.01
CA LYS A 362 -25.05 2.77 8.85
C LYS A 362 -23.70 3.26 9.41
N PRO A 363 -22.69 2.39 9.59
CA PRO A 363 -21.33 2.86 9.85
C PRO A 363 -20.88 3.82 8.76
N ARG A 364 -20.41 5.00 9.16
CA ARG A 364 -19.97 6.08 8.25
C ARG A 364 -18.46 6.26 8.31
N LYS A 365 -17.85 6.55 7.16
CA LYS A 365 -16.44 6.98 7.07
C LYS A 365 -16.34 8.33 6.40
N VAL A 366 -15.58 9.26 6.98
CA VAL A 366 -15.35 10.61 6.45
C VAL A 366 -13.86 10.80 6.22
N LEU A 367 -13.48 11.13 4.99
CA LEU A 367 -12.11 11.51 4.67
C LEU A 367 -11.92 13.00 4.93
N VAL A 368 -11.02 13.36 5.82
CA VAL A 368 -10.58 14.73 6.08
C VAL A 368 -9.27 14.95 5.35
N TRP A 369 -9.35 15.56 4.17
CA TRP A 369 -8.22 15.67 3.26
C TRP A 369 -7.69 17.10 3.17
N GLY A 370 -6.38 17.25 3.27
CA GLY A 370 -5.67 18.50 3.09
C GLY A 370 -4.25 18.45 3.64
N HIS A 371 -3.48 19.50 3.37
CA HIS A 371 -2.10 19.61 3.83
C HIS A 371 -2.03 20.38 5.17
N PRO A 372 -1.66 19.74 6.29
CA PRO A 372 -1.71 20.40 7.61
C PRO A 372 -0.77 21.60 7.77
N TRP A 373 0.27 21.71 6.93
CA TRP A 373 1.26 22.80 7.01
C TRP A 373 0.92 24.02 6.16
N THR A 374 -0.12 23.99 5.32
CA THR A 374 -0.35 25.09 4.37
C THR A 374 -1.09 26.25 4.99
N HIS A 375 -1.89 26.00 6.02
CA HIS A 375 -2.75 27.02 6.60
C HIS A 375 -2.99 26.75 8.10
N LEU A 376 -2.95 27.81 8.91
CA LEU A 376 -3.02 27.75 10.38
C LEU A 376 -4.16 26.89 10.95
N PRO A 377 -5.42 27.01 10.50
CA PRO A 377 -6.53 26.23 11.05
C PRO A 377 -6.51 24.74 10.68
N ASN A 378 -5.68 24.26 9.76
CA ASN A 378 -5.78 22.90 9.21
C ASN A 378 -5.68 21.82 10.30
N PRO A 379 -4.69 21.88 11.22
CA PRO A 379 -4.58 20.90 12.30
C PRO A 379 -5.75 20.96 13.30
N TYR A 380 -6.23 22.17 13.61
CA TYR A 380 -7.34 22.39 14.55
C TYR A 380 -8.67 21.87 13.99
N ALA A 381 -8.95 22.12 12.70
CA ALA A 381 -10.12 21.60 12.00
C ALA A 381 -10.10 20.08 11.90
N ALA A 382 -8.95 19.49 11.59
CA ALA A 382 -8.79 18.03 11.56
C ALA A 382 -9.08 17.41 12.93
N ALA A 383 -8.49 17.94 14.00
CA ALA A 383 -8.73 17.48 15.36
C ALA A 383 -10.21 17.62 15.77
N ALA A 384 -10.84 18.76 15.48
CA ALA A 384 -12.25 18.98 15.77
C ALA A 384 -13.16 17.99 15.06
N ILE A 385 -12.92 17.72 13.77
CA ILE A 385 -13.74 16.78 12.99
C ILE A 385 -13.55 15.34 13.49
N GLU A 386 -12.34 14.95 13.86
CA GLU A 386 -12.05 13.64 14.45
C GLU A 386 -12.73 13.48 15.81
N ILE A 387 -12.61 14.46 16.70
CA ILE A 387 -13.27 14.48 18.01
C ILE A 387 -14.79 14.42 17.87
N LEU A 388 -15.38 15.18 16.94
CA LEU A 388 -16.81 15.16 16.68
C LEU A 388 -17.30 13.76 16.28
N GLY A 389 -16.60 13.10 15.36
CA GLY A 389 -16.93 11.74 14.92
C GLY A 389 -16.82 10.73 16.07
N ALA A 390 -15.70 10.77 16.79
CA ALA A 390 -15.40 9.86 17.89
C ALA A 390 -16.37 10.02 19.08
N LYS A 391 -16.61 11.26 19.51
CA LYS A 391 -17.41 11.58 20.70
C LYS A 391 -18.90 11.29 20.49
N THR A 392 -19.41 11.57 19.30
CA THR A 392 -20.85 11.41 19.00
C THR A 392 -21.21 10.07 18.36
N GLY A 393 -20.21 9.32 17.87
CA GLY A 393 -20.40 8.11 17.09
C GLY A 393 -20.98 8.37 15.70
N ALA A 394 -21.02 9.62 15.22
CA ALA A 394 -21.63 9.97 13.94
C ALA A 394 -20.94 9.35 12.72
N TYR A 395 -19.60 9.25 12.79
CA TYR A 395 -18.75 8.73 11.72
C TYR A 395 -17.35 8.41 12.27
N GLN A 396 -16.62 7.57 11.54
CA GLN A 396 -15.17 7.44 11.69
C GLN A 396 -14.48 8.46 10.78
N ALA A 397 -13.64 9.32 11.34
CA ALA A 397 -12.79 10.22 10.56
C ALA A 397 -11.51 9.51 10.11
N VAL A 398 -11.03 9.84 8.92
CA VAL A 398 -9.71 9.47 8.41
C VAL A 398 -9.04 10.77 7.97
N VAL A 399 -8.06 11.24 8.73
CA VAL A 399 -7.29 12.46 8.42
C VAL A 399 -6.08 12.06 7.57
N SER A 400 -5.92 12.66 6.39
CA SER A 400 -4.81 12.33 5.50
C SER A 400 -4.49 13.44 4.50
N ASP A 401 -3.23 13.52 4.09
CA ASP A 401 -2.77 14.29 2.94
C ASP A 401 -2.46 13.39 1.72
N ASP A 402 -2.76 12.09 1.80
CA ASP A 402 -2.50 11.12 0.73
C ASP A 402 -3.48 11.34 -0.43
N VAL A 403 -2.99 11.92 -1.51
CA VAL A 403 -3.76 12.18 -2.73
C VAL A 403 -4.30 10.89 -3.37
N ARG A 404 -3.72 9.71 -3.09
CA ARG A 404 -4.22 8.41 -3.61
C ARG A 404 -5.59 8.06 -3.06
N LEU A 405 -5.95 8.54 -1.88
CA LEU A 405 -7.27 8.32 -1.31
C LEU A 405 -8.38 9.02 -2.09
N LEU A 406 -8.00 9.95 -2.98
CA LEU A 406 -8.92 10.67 -3.86
C LEU A 406 -9.13 9.97 -5.22
N LEU A 407 -8.45 8.85 -5.49
CA LEU A 407 -8.61 8.08 -6.74
C LEU A 407 -9.90 7.26 -6.74
N GLY A 408 -10.42 6.95 -7.94
CA GLY A 408 -11.75 6.37 -8.13
C GLY A 408 -11.93 4.96 -7.55
N ASP A 409 -10.85 4.21 -7.33
CA ASP A 409 -10.88 2.91 -6.68
C ASP A 409 -10.85 3.00 -5.13
N ARG A 410 -10.50 4.17 -4.58
CA ARG A 410 -10.32 4.39 -3.14
C ARG A 410 -11.34 5.35 -2.55
N LEU A 411 -11.60 6.48 -3.19
CA LEU A 411 -12.52 7.52 -2.70
C LEU A 411 -13.94 6.98 -2.38
N PRO A 412 -14.53 6.04 -3.14
CA PRO A 412 -15.88 5.52 -2.86
C PRO A 412 -16.05 4.86 -1.49
N GLN A 413 -14.97 4.45 -0.83
CA GLN A 413 -15.00 3.86 0.52
C GLN A 413 -15.47 4.85 1.60
N PHE A 414 -15.40 6.16 1.31
CA PHE A 414 -15.84 7.23 2.20
C PHE A 414 -17.25 7.68 1.85
N ASP A 415 -18.02 8.14 2.84
CA ASP A 415 -19.37 8.68 2.67
C ASP A 415 -19.39 10.19 2.42
N ALA A 416 -18.36 10.91 2.90
CA ALA A 416 -18.06 12.27 2.50
C ALA A 416 -16.55 12.55 2.44
N LEU A 417 -16.18 13.52 1.62
CA LEU A 417 -14.85 14.12 1.54
C LEU A 417 -14.92 15.55 2.09
N VAL A 418 -14.14 15.82 3.14
CA VAL A 418 -13.90 17.16 3.68
C VAL A 418 -12.66 17.74 3.03
N MET A 419 -12.83 18.83 2.29
CA MET A 419 -11.75 19.68 1.79
C MET A 419 -11.32 20.60 2.95
N ASN A 420 -10.36 20.12 3.75
CA ASN A 420 -9.97 20.75 5.00
C ASN A 420 -9.10 21.98 4.74
N ASN A 421 -9.74 23.15 4.64
CA ASN A 421 -9.07 24.45 4.61
C ASN A 421 -7.93 24.55 3.57
N ILE A 422 -8.07 23.84 2.45
CA ILE A 422 -7.10 23.89 1.36
C ILE A 422 -7.19 25.23 0.63
N HIS A 423 -6.07 25.90 0.37
CA HIS A 423 -6.04 27.14 -0.42
C HIS A 423 -5.10 27.07 -1.63
N GLU A 424 -4.46 25.93 -1.85
CA GLU A 424 -3.48 25.79 -2.91
C GLU A 424 -4.18 25.76 -4.29
N PRO A 425 -3.57 26.37 -5.32
CA PRO A 425 -4.14 26.34 -6.66
C PRO A 425 -4.15 24.93 -7.27
N GLU A 426 -3.15 24.11 -6.94
CA GLU A 426 -2.94 22.77 -7.51
C GLU A 426 -2.58 21.74 -6.42
N PRO A 427 -3.47 21.49 -5.44
CA PRO A 427 -3.17 20.69 -4.25
C PRO A 427 -2.95 19.20 -4.55
N PHE A 428 -3.31 18.71 -5.74
CA PHE A 428 -3.13 17.29 -6.10
C PHE A 428 -1.77 17.01 -6.77
N LEU A 429 -1.00 18.05 -7.07
CA LEU A 429 0.37 17.89 -7.55
C LEU A 429 1.33 17.65 -6.36
N PRO A 430 2.47 16.98 -6.60
CA PRO A 430 3.53 16.92 -5.61
C PRO A 430 3.91 18.32 -5.10
N VAL A 431 4.10 18.46 -3.79
CA VAL A 431 4.48 19.74 -3.14
C VAL A 431 5.74 20.34 -3.77
N ASP A 432 6.64 19.50 -4.25
CA ASP A 432 7.90 19.82 -4.92
C ASP A 432 7.81 19.67 -6.46
N PHE A 433 6.63 19.86 -7.07
CA PHE A 433 6.43 19.74 -8.53
C PHE A 433 7.45 20.53 -9.38
N LYS A 434 7.94 21.67 -8.86
CA LYS A 434 9.00 22.47 -9.51
C LYS A 434 10.38 21.83 -9.43
N ALA A 435 10.66 20.99 -8.43
CA ALA A 435 11.94 20.29 -8.33
C ALA A 435 12.18 19.33 -9.50
N PHE A 436 11.12 18.92 -10.21
CA PHE A 436 11.26 18.16 -11.45
C PHE A 436 12.00 18.92 -12.56
N ASP A 437 12.08 20.26 -12.50
CA ASP A 437 12.93 21.06 -13.40
C ASP A 437 14.43 20.86 -13.17
N LEU A 438 14.81 20.30 -12.02
CA LEU A 438 16.20 19.99 -11.67
C LEU A 438 16.62 18.60 -12.17
N LEU A 439 15.68 17.77 -12.64
CA LEU A 439 15.96 16.47 -13.23
C LEU A 439 16.47 16.64 -14.67
N PRO A 440 17.17 15.63 -15.23
CA PRO A 440 17.48 15.60 -16.66
C PRO A 440 16.20 15.86 -17.51
N PRO A 441 16.27 16.63 -18.61
CA PRO A 441 15.08 17.16 -19.30
C PRO A 441 14.00 16.11 -19.60
N ASP A 442 14.37 14.97 -20.17
CA ASP A 442 13.42 13.89 -20.51
C ASP A 442 12.75 13.31 -19.27
N ARG A 443 13.51 13.14 -18.18
CA ARG A 443 13.00 12.61 -16.91
C ARG A 443 12.12 13.62 -16.18
N GLY A 444 12.49 14.90 -16.19
CA GLY A 444 11.69 15.99 -15.63
C GLY A 444 10.35 16.13 -16.37
N ALA A 445 10.38 16.09 -17.70
CA ALA A 445 9.18 16.13 -18.52
C ALA A 445 8.25 14.94 -18.25
N GLN A 446 8.79 13.71 -18.18
CA GLN A 446 8.01 12.51 -17.88
C GLN A 446 7.40 12.55 -16.47
N ALA A 447 8.16 12.97 -15.45
CA ALA A 447 7.65 13.09 -14.08
C ALA A 447 6.53 14.14 -13.97
N LYS A 448 6.70 15.29 -14.62
CA LYS A 448 5.65 16.32 -14.69
C LYS A 448 4.40 15.82 -15.41
N ALA A 449 4.55 15.12 -16.53
CA ALA A 449 3.42 14.54 -17.25
C ALA A 449 2.64 13.54 -16.38
N ALA A 450 3.33 12.64 -15.67
CA ALA A 450 2.72 11.68 -14.77
C ALA A 450 1.96 12.36 -13.61
N ALA A 451 2.56 13.37 -12.97
CA ALA A 451 1.89 14.12 -11.90
C ALA A 451 0.66 14.89 -12.40
N ARG A 452 0.71 15.43 -13.63
CA ARG A 452 -0.45 16.09 -14.26
C ARG A 452 -1.56 15.11 -14.60
N GLN A 453 -1.21 13.91 -15.06
CA GLN A 453 -2.18 12.83 -15.30
C GLN A 453 -2.87 12.40 -14.00
N LEU A 454 -2.12 12.28 -12.90
CA LEU A 454 -2.69 12.03 -11.57
C LEU A 454 -3.67 13.13 -11.15
N ASP A 455 -3.26 14.40 -11.21
CA ASP A 455 -4.13 15.54 -10.87
C ASP A 455 -5.45 15.48 -11.66
N GLN A 456 -5.39 15.16 -12.94
CA GLN A 456 -6.57 15.01 -13.79
C GLN A 456 -7.45 13.82 -13.37
N ALA A 457 -6.85 12.67 -13.02
CA ALA A 457 -7.56 11.50 -12.53
C ALA A 457 -8.27 11.75 -11.19
N VAL A 458 -7.61 12.48 -10.28
CA VAL A 458 -8.20 12.89 -8.99
C VAL A 458 -9.38 13.83 -9.20
N LYS A 459 -9.23 14.83 -10.06
CA LYS A 459 -10.32 15.76 -10.41
C LYS A 459 -11.54 15.00 -10.96
N GLN A 460 -11.31 14.07 -11.89
CA GLN A 460 -12.37 13.24 -12.46
C GLN A 460 -13.04 12.36 -11.40
N SER A 461 -12.25 11.71 -10.54
CA SER A 461 -12.75 10.87 -9.44
C SER A 461 -13.65 11.65 -8.48
N ILE A 462 -13.28 12.88 -8.11
CA ILE A 462 -14.12 13.73 -7.23
C ILE A 462 -15.47 14.06 -7.90
N LEU A 463 -15.48 14.39 -9.21
CA LEU A 463 -16.73 14.65 -9.93
C LEU A 463 -17.63 13.41 -9.96
N GLU A 464 -17.06 12.25 -10.25
CA GLU A 464 -17.78 10.97 -10.27
C GLU A 464 -18.30 10.57 -8.89
N TYR A 465 -17.51 10.81 -7.84
CA TYR A 465 -17.87 10.57 -6.45
C TYR A 465 -19.13 11.36 -6.06
N VAL A 466 -19.17 12.65 -6.40
CA VAL A 466 -20.31 13.53 -6.11
C VAL A 466 -21.50 13.19 -7.00
N ARG A 467 -21.29 12.95 -8.30
CA ARG A 467 -22.30 12.42 -9.23
C ARG A 467 -22.94 11.12 -8.73
N GLY A 468 -22.16 10.27 -8.08
CA GLY A 468 -22.60 9.02 -7.45
C GLY A 468 -23.45 9.21 -6.20
N GLY A 469 -23.62 10.44 -5.72
CA GLY A 469 -24.49 10.78 -4.59
C GLY A 469 -23.76 10.91 -3.26
N LYS A 470 -22.43 11.00 -3.27
CA LYS A 470 -21.61 11.19 -2.06
C LYS A 470 -21.46 12.67 -1.69
N GLY A 471 -20.97 12.93 -0.48
CA GLY A 471 -20.92 14.28 0.10
C GLY A 471 -19.58 15.00 -0.08
N ILE A 472 -19.62 16.31 -0.25
CA ILE A 472 -18.46 17.21 -0.12
C ILE A 472 -18.72 18.20 1.01
N VAL A 473 -17.71 18.41 1.84
CA VAL A 473 -17.69 19.46 2.86
C VAL A 473 -16.51 20.38 2.57
N GLY A 474 -16.77 21.67 2.43
CA GLY A 474 -15.71 22.68 2.41
C GLY A 474 -15.71 23.50 3.69
N THR A 475 -14.54 23.64 4.30
CA THR A 475 -14.35 24.52 5.46
C THR A 475 -13.45 25.69 5.07
N HIS A 476 -13.80 26.87 5.56
CA HIS A 476 -13.07 28.12 5.44
C HIS A 476 -12.37 28.30 4.08
N ALA A 477 -11.08 27.97 4.03
CA ALA A 477 -10.21 28.23 2.90
C ALA A 477 -10.50 27.37 1.67
N ALA A 478 -11.37 26.36 1.75
CA ALA A 478 -11.69 25.45 0.65
C ALA A 478 -12.10 26.14 -0.66
N THR A 479 -12.69 27.36 -0.61
CA THR A 479 -13.03 28.16 -1.80
C THR A 479 -11.86 28.96 -2.37
N ALA A 480 -10.72 29.03 -1.68
CA ALA A 480 -9.49 29.65 -2.15
C ALA A 480 -8.61 28.68 -2.97
N ALA A 481 -8.83 27.37 -2.86
CA ALA A 481 -8.14 26.36 -3.65
C ALA A 481 -8.71 26.22 -5.08
N LEU A 482 -7.94 25.54 -5.94
CA LEU A 482 -8.43 25.01 -7.22
C LEU A 482 -9.05 26.06 -8.16
N ASN A 483 -8.58 27.31 -8.10
CA ASN A 483 -9.13 28.45 -8.85
C ASN A 483 -9.20 28.24 -10.38
N GLY A 484 -8.36 27.37 -10.94
CA GLY A 484 -8.35 27.03 -12.37
C GLY A 484 -9.34 25.92 -12.76
N TRP A 485 -10.07 25.33 -11.81
CA TRP A 485 -10.97 24.21 -12.04
C TRP A 485 -12.44 24.66 -11.91
N THR A 486 -13.04 25.01 -13.04
CA THR A 486 -14.40 25.57 -13.14
C THR A 486 -15.47 24.72 -12.46
N GLU A 487 -15.39 23.40 -12.58
CA GLU A 487 -16.33 22.43 -12.03
C GLU A 487 -16.25 22.39 -10.51
N TYR A 488 -15.06 22.60 -9.93
CA TYR A 488 -14.92 22.75 -8.48
C TYR A 488 -15.60 24.02 -7.98
N GLY A 489 -15.38 25.16 -8.65
CA GLY A 489 -16.08 26.40 -8.32
C GLY A 489 -17.60 26.27 -8.43
N ALA A 490 -18.07 25.61 -9.49
CA ALA A 490 -19.49 25.31 -9.70
C ALA A 490 -20.04 24.35 -8.64
N MET A 491 -19.24 23.41 -8.13
CA MET A 491 -19.62 22.47 -7.09
C MET A 491 -19.64 23.09 -5.70
N ILE A 492 -18.57 23.76 -5.29
CA ILE A 492 -18.45 24.33 -3.95
C ILE A 492 -19.30 25.60 -3.78
N GLY A 493 -19.57 26.32 -4.87
CA GLY A 493 -20.52 27.43 -4.91
C GLY A 493 -19.91 28.83 -5.05
N GLY A 494 -18.60 28.94 -5.24
CA GLY A 494 -17.91 30.22 -5.37
C GLY A 494 -16.41 30.08 -5.18
N PHE A 495 -15.66 31.10 -5.61
CA PHE A 495 -14.23 31.20 -5.31
C PHE A 495 -13.94 32.36 -4.37
N TYR A 496 -12.82 32.29 -3.66
CA TYR A 496 -12.32 33.39 -2.85
C TYR A 496 -12.15 34.67 -3.68
N GLY A 497 -12.68 35.78 -3.15
CA GLY A 497 -12.60 37.14 -3.70
C GLY A 497 -12.16 38.19 -2.67
N GLY A 498 -11.75 37.76 -1.46
CA GLY A 498 -11.34 38.64 -0.36
C GLY A 498 -11.88 38.14 0.99
N HIS A 499 -11.55 38.83 2.07
CA HIS A 499 -12.03 38.47 3.41
C HIS A 499 -12.29 39.69 4.31
N ILE A 500 -12.94 39.43 5.44
CA ILE A 500 -13.17 40.35 6.56
C ILE A 500 -12.68 39.64 7.83
N THR A 501 -11.78 40.27 8.58
CA THR A 501 -11.25 39.70 9.83
C THR A 501 -11.56 40.66 10.97
N GLN A 502 -12.61 40.36 11.73
CA GLN A 502 -13.07 41.13 12.88
C GLN A 502 -14.11 40.34 13.67
N ALA A 503 -14.65 40.91 14.74
CA ALA A 503 -15.90 40.44 15.32
C ALA A 503 -17.04 40.62 14.30
N VAL A 504 -17.66 39.52 13.91
CA VAL A 504 -18.78 39.47 12.96
C VAL A 504 -20.01 38.90 13.64
N THR A 505 -21.19 39.40 13.27
CA THR A 505 -22.47 38.86 13.73
C THR A 505 -23.15 38.16 12.56
N LEU A 506 -23.58 36.92 12.76
CA LEU A 506 -24.31 36.13 11.78
C LEU A 506 -25.81 36.24 12.05
N ARG A 507 -26.60 36.34 10.97
CA ARG A 507 -28.04 36.07 10.97
C ARG A 507 -28.34 34.81 10.18
N PHE A 508 -29.42 34.13 10.55
CA PHE A 508 -29.84 32.86 9.94
C PHE A 508 -31.09 33.08 9.10
N GLU A 509 -31.00 32.79 7.80
CA GLU A 509 -32.12 32.99 6.86
C GLU A 509 -33.22 31.94 7.06
N GLU A 510 -32.83 30.75 7.51
CA GLU A 510 -33.72 29.65 7.85
C GLU A 510 -33.38 29.08 9.24
N PRO A 511 -33.79 29.76 10.33
CA PRO A 511 -33.44 29.38 11.71
C PRO A 511 -33.76 27.93 12.11
N ARG A 512 -34.76 27.33 11.46
CA ARG A 512 -35.20 25.95 11.72
C ARG A 512 -34.54 24.92 10.79
N HIS A 513 -33.71 25.36 9.85
CA HIS A 513 -33.02 24.45 8.94
C HIS A 513 -32.04 23.57 9.73
N PRO A 514 -32.06 22.23 9.57
CA PRO A 514 -31.31 21.31 10.44
C PRO A 514 -29.82 21.63 10.61
N VAL A 515 -29.16 22.14 9.56
CA VAL A 515 -27.74 22.50 9.55
C VAL A 515 -27.41 23.73 10.43
N VAL A 516 -28.37 24.63 10.68
CA VAL A 516 -28.18 25.84 11.52
C VAL A 516 -29.12 25.86 12.74
N ALA A 517 -29.89 24.80 12.98
CA ALA A 517 -30.84 24.73 14.08
C ALA A 517 -30.18 24.86 15.47
N CYS A 518 -28.88 24.53 15.58
CA CYS A 518 -28.13 24.66 16.83
C CYS A 518 -28.02 26.10 17.35
N PHE A 519 -28.22 27.10 16.50
CA PHE A 519 -28.19 28.51 16.89
C PHE A 519 -29.54 29.01 17.43
N GLY A 520 -30.61 28.22 17.32
CA GLY A 520 -31.95 28.59 17.82
C GLY A 520 -32.58 29.80 17.12
N GLY A 521 -31.99 30.29 16.03
CA GLY A 521 -32.38 31.53 15.36
C GLY A 521 -31.81 32.81 15.98
N GLU A 522 -31.08 32.69 17.08
CA GLU A 522 -30.44 33.84 17.72
C GLU A 522 -29.21 34.27 16.91
N PRO A 523 -28.94 35.59 16.80
CA PRO A 523 -27.72 36.08 16.18
C PRO A 523 -26.47 35.51 16.87
N PHE A 524 -25.48 35.13 16.06
CA PHE A 524 -24.25 34.51 16.56
C PHE A 524 -23.05 35.40 16.27
N THR A 525 -22.38 35.88 17.32
CA THR A 525 -21.19 36.74 17.20
C THR A 525 -19.93 35.96 17.54
N LEU A 526 -18.92 36.07 16.67
CA LEU A 526 -17.58 35.54 16.88
C LEU A 526 -16.54 36.41 16.15
N THR A 527 -15.29 36.32 16.57
CA THR A 527 -14.16 36.86 15.79
C THR A 527 -13.61 35.76 14.90
N ASP A 528 -13.67 35.95 13.60
CA ASP A 528 -13.12 35.01 12.61
C ASP A 528 -12.71 35.73 11.32
N GLU A 529 -12.06 35.02 10.40
CA GLU A 529 -11.84 35.49 9.02
C GLU A 529 -12.95 34.94 8.11
N VAL A 530 -13.85 35.82 7.67
CA VAL A 530 -15.00 35.51 6.82
C VAL A 530 -14.70 35.87 5.37
N TYR A 531 -14.88 34.93 4.45
CA TYR A 531 -14.60 35.10 3.04
C TYR A 531 -15.72 35.83 2.30
N ILE A 532 -15.30 36.55 1.26
CA ILE A 532 -16.12 37.19 0.25
C ILE A 532 -15.93 36.41 -1.04
N PHE A 533 -17.02 36.11 -1.73
CA PHE A 533 -16.97 35.21 -2.89
C PHE A 533 -17.09 35.95 -4.22
N ARG A 534 -16.25 35.59 -5.17
CA ARG A 534 -16.41 35.93 -6.59
C ARG A 534 -17.14 34.81 -7.33
N GLU A 535 -17.38 35.03 -8.62
CA GLU A 535 -18.00 34.04 -9.50
C GLU A 535 -17.39 32.63 -9.32
N PRO A 536 -18.20 31.56 -9.39
CA PRO A 536 -19.61 31.53 -9.81
C PRO A 536 -20.63 31.75 -8.66
N TYR A 537 -20.24 32.40 -7.56
CA TYR A 537 -21.14 32.69 -6.45
C TYR A 537 -22.39 33.47 -6.89
N THR A 538 -23.56 32.91 -6.57
CA THR A 538 -24.87 33.55 -6.70
C THR A 538 -25.89 32.82 -5.83
N ARG A 539 -26.83 33.56 -5.23
CA ARG A 539 -27.95 32.98 -4.46
C ARG A 539 -28.83 32.04 -5.28
N ALA A 540 -28.92 32.25 -6.59
CA ALA A 540 -29.70 31.38 -7.47
C ALA A 540 -29.19 29.92 -7.50
N ASN A 541 -27.92 29.70 -7.15
CA ASN A 541 -27.28 28.38 -7.17
C ASN A 541 -27.11 27.76 -5.78
N LEU A 542 -27.41 28.50 -4.71
CA LEU A 542 -27.09 28.14 -3.34
C LEU A 542 -28.32 28.23 -2.44
N ARG A 543 -28.43 27.33 -1.46
CA ARG A 543 -29.31 27.56 -0.32
C ARG A 543 -28.49 28.16 0.81
N VAL A 544 -28.43 29.49 0.85
CA VAL A 544 -27.71 30.24 1.88
C VAL A 544 -28.45 30.09 3.21
N LEU A 545 -27.73 29.68 4.26
CA LEU A 545 -28.30 29.43 5.59
C LEU A 545 -27.88 30.48 6.62
N ALA A 546 -26.68 31.03 6.46
CA ALA A 546 -26.14 32.07 7.33
C ALA A 546 -25.49 33.19 6.49
N THR A 547 -25.70 34.44 6.92
CA THR A 547 -25.07 35.63 6.33
C THR A 547 -24.56 36.56 7.43
N LEU A 548 -23.70 37.51 7.08
CA LEU A 548 -23.40 38.63 7.97
C LEU A 548 -24.65 39.49 8.24
N ASP A 549 -24.84 39.87 9.50
CA ASP A 549 -25.88 40.77 9.97
C ASP A 549 -25.33 42.21 10.03
N LEU A 550 -25.41 42.91 8.89
CA LEU A 550 -24.87 44.26 8.74
C LEU A 550 -25.57 45.31 9.62
N ASP A 551 -26.71 45.01 10.23
CA ASP A 551 -27.37 45.92 11.18
C ASP A 551 -26.71 45.85 12.58
N ARG A 552 -25.95 44.78 12.85
CA ARG A 552 -25.27 44.51 14.12
C ARG A 552 -23.75 44.57 14.02
N MET A 553 -23.23 45.04 12.90
CA MET A 553 -21.80 45.27 12.70
C MET A 553 -21.57 46.41 11.70
N ALA A 554 -20.36 46.97 11.67
CA ALA A 554 -20.02 47.92 10.62
C ALA A 554 -20.00 47.23 9.25
N ASP A 555 -20.72 47.79 8.27
CA ASP A 555 -20.71 47.31 6.89
C ASP A 555 -19.26 47.40 6.35
N PRO A 556 -18.66 46.28 5.94
CA PRO A 556 -17.29 46.29 5.43
C PRO A 556 -17.17 47.00 4.07
N ALA A 557 -18.29 47.31 3.39
CA ALA A 557 -18.36 48.02 2.12
C ALA A 557 -17.48 47.40 1.00
N LYS A 558 -17.20 46.10 1.08
CA LYS A 558 -16.39 45.34 0.12
C LYS A 558 -17.19 44.77 -1.05
N ARG A 559 -18.52 44.74 -0.94
CA ARG A 559 -19.45 44.35 -2.01
C ARG A 559 -20.53 45.40 -2.20
N ALA A 560 -20.82 45.72 -3.47
CA ALA A 560 -21.87 46.67 -3.83
C ALA A 560 -23.29 46.15 -3.53
N ASP A 561 -23.51 44.84 -3.65
CA ASP A 561 -24.80 44.19 -3.39
C ASP A 561 -25.06 43.89 -1.91
N LYS A 562 -24.07 44.13 -1.04
CA LYS A 562 -24.09 43.83 0.40
C LYS A 562 -24.41 42.37 0.75
N ASP A 563 -24.17 41.44 -0.18
CA ASP A 563 -24.48 40.02 0.03
C ASP A 563 -23.26 39.25 0.55
N TYR A 564 -23.24 38.97 1.86
CA TYR A 564 -22.15 38.25 2.52
C TYR A 564 -22.66 36.92 3.10
N ALA A 565 -22.79 35.90 2.24
CA ALA A 565 -23.04 34.53 2.69
C ALA A 565 -21.87 34.01 3.53
N VAL A 566 -22.20 33.18 4.51
CA VAL A 566 -21.25 32.59 5.47
C VAL A 566 -21.30 31.07 5.40
N SER A 567 -22.50 30.50 5.28
CA SER A 567 -22.68 29.05 5.12
C SER A 567 -23.87 28.74 4.22
N TRP A 568 -23.75 27.68 3.44
CA TRP A 568 -24.80 27.20 2.56
C TRP A 568 -24.76 25.67 2.40
N VAL A 569 -25.85 25.15 1.89
CA VAL A 569 -25.94 23.80 1.33
C VAL A 569 -26.41 23.87 -0.11
N ARG A 570 -26.10 22.84 -0.89
CA ARG A 570 -26.70 22.65 -2.22
C ARG A 570 -26.64 21.20 -2.68
N PRO A 571 -27.52 20.79 -3.60
CA PRO A 571 -27.26 19.64 -4.44
C PRO A 571 -26.19 19.99 -5.48
N TYR A 572 -25.37 19.01 -5.83
CA TYR A 572 -24.56 19.04 -7.04
C TYR A 572 -24.69 17.68 -7.72
N GLU A 573 -25.38 17.66 -8.85
CA GLU A 573 -25.91 16.41 -9.42
C GLU A 573 -26.70 15.62 -8.36
N LYS A 574 -26.28 14.38 -8.01
CA LYS A 574 -26.91 13.59 -6.93
C LYS A 574 -26.26 13.81 -5.55
N GLY A 575 -25.13 14.51 -5.51
CA GLY A 575 -24.33 14.72 -4.31
C GLY A 575 -24.83 15.84 -3.43
N ARG A 576 -24.30 15.88 -2.20
CA ARG A 576 -24.65 16.88 -1.18
C ARG A 576 -23.41 17.70 -0.85
N VAL A 577 -23.50 19.02 -1.01
CA VAL A 577 -22.41 19.94 -0.71
C VAL A 577 -22.80 20.80 0.48
N PHE A 578 -21.94 20.81 1.50
CA PHE A 578 -22.00 21.74 2.62
C PHE A 578 -20.75 22.62 2.60
N TYR A 579 -20.92 23.91 2.83
CA TYR A 579 -19.82 24.84 2.99
C TYR A 579 -20.05 25.79 4.16
N THR A 580 -18.99 26.12 4.89
CA THR A 580 -18.95 27.22 5.84
C THR A 580 -17.61 27.94 5.75
N THR A 581 -17.65 29.27 5.73
CA THR A 581 -16.44 30.10 5.73
C THR A 581 -15.79 30.22 7.11
N LEU A 582 -16.51 29.86 8.17
CA LEU A 582 -15.98 29.92 9.53
C LEU A 582 -14.89 28.86 9.75
N GLY A 583 -14.05 29.07 10.76
CA GLY A 583 -13.00 28.15 11.16
C GLY A 583 -11.59 28.57 10.74
N HIS A 584 -11.31 29.87 10.57
CA HIS A 584 -9.94 30.35 10.41
C HIS A 584 -9.21 30.43 11.75
N MET A 585 -9.87 31.03 12.75
CA MET A 585 -9.28 31.17 14.08
C MET A 585 -9.24 29.79 14.78
N PRO A 586 -8.10 29.41 15.41
CA PRO A 586 -8.05 28.24 16.27
C PRO A 586 -9.19 28.20 17.29
N GLU A 587 -9.52 29.37 17.86
CA GLU A 587 -10.57 29.57 18.86
C GLU A 587 -11.97 29.12 18.41
N THR A 588 -12.24 29.22 17.11
CA THR A 588 -13.53 28.79 16.54
C THR A 588 -13.77 27.30 16.79
N HIS A 589 -12.70 26.48 16.85
CA HIS A 589 -12.78 25.03 17.02
C HIS A 589 -13.09 24.57 18.45
N TRP A 590 -13.08 25.46 19.44
CA TRP A 590 -13.63 25.18 20.77
C TRP A 590 -14.84 26.06 21.11
N ASN A 591 -15.53 26.55 20.08
CA ASN A 591 -16.85 27.13 20.22
C ASN A 591 -17.93 26.05 20.01
N GLY A 592 -18.70 25.74 21.06
CA GLY A 592 -19.67 24.65 21.01
C GLY A 592 -20.81 24.83 19.99
N LEU A 593 -21.19 26.07 19.65
CA LEU A 593 -22.19 26.32 18.61
C LEU A 593 -21.62 26.08 17.21
N PHE A 594 -20.38 26.53 16.95
CA PHE A 594 -19.69 26.21 15.70
C PHE A 594 -19.49 24.70 15.52
N LEU A 595 -19.04 23.99 16.56
CA LEU A 595 -18.85 22.54 16.49
C LEU A 595 -20.15 21.78 16.21
N ARG A 596 -21.28 22.23 16.78
CA ARG A 596 -22.60 21.68 16.46
C ARG A 596 -23.00 21.95 15.01
N HIS A 597 -22.74 23.14 14.48
CA HIS A 597 -22.99 23.50 13.09
C HIS A 597 -22.14 22.67 12.12
N LEU A 598 -20.84 22.52 12.40
CA LEU A 598 -19.91 21.71 11.61
C LEU A 598 -20.35 20.24 11.57
N LEU A 599 -20.70 19.67 12.73
CA LEU A 599 -21.23 18.30 12.81
C LEU A 599 -22.50 18.13 11.99
N ALA A 600 -23.45 19.06 12.10
CA ALA A 600 -24.70 19.00 11.34
C ALA A 600 -24.45 19.07 9.81
N GLY A 601 -23.53 19.93 9.38
CA GLY A 601 -23.12 20.03 7.97
C GLY A 601 -22.45 18.75 7.44
N ILE A 602 -21.58 18.12 8.24
CA ILE A 602 -20.97 16.82 7.89
C ILE A 602 -22.05 15.72 7.83
N GLN A 603 -22.97 15.67 8.79
CA GLN A 603 -24.07 14.70 8.79
C GLN A 603 -25.03 14.88 7.61
N PHE A 604 -25.23 16.12 7.16
CA PHE A 604 -25.94 16.40 5.93
C PHE A 604 -25.17 15.83 4.72
N ALA A 605 -23.86 16.09 4.61
CA ALA A 605 -23.06 15.62 3.48
C ALA A 605 -23.04 14.08 3.36
N ILE A 606 -22.85 13.36 4.48
CA ILE A 606 -22.89 11.88 4.49
C ILE A 606 -24.31 11.31 4.27
N GLY A 607 -25.35 12.14 4.42
CA GLY A 607 -26.75 11.81 4.15
C GLY A 607 -27.55 11.24 5.33
N ASP A 608 -27.05 11.38 6.56
CA ASP A 608 -27.77 10.96 7.77
C ASP A 608 -28.71 12.05 8.30
N LEU A 609 -28.33 13.33 8.15
CA LEU A 609 -29.19 14.47 8.50
C LEU A 609 -29.97 14.92 7.25
N ALA A 610 -31.26 14.59 7.20
CA ALA A 610 -32.15 15.05 6.15
C ALA A 610 -32.38 16.57 6.27
N ALA A 611 -32.08 17.30 5.20
CA ALA A 611 -32.32 18.74 5.11
C ALA A 611 -32.57 19.13 3.64
N GLU A 612 -33.38 20.17 3.44
CA GLU A 612 -33.64 20.70 2.09
C GLU A 612 -32.38 21.40 1.57
N ALA A 613 -31.98 21.11 0.34
CA ALA A 613 -30.73 21.64 -0.21
C ALA A 613 -30.95 22.50 -1.46
N ALA A 614 -32.13 22.41 -2.10
CA ALA A 614 -32.38 23.15 -3.33
C ALA A 614 -32.20 24.67 -3.09
N PRO A 615 -31.58 25.39 -4.05
CA PRO A 615 -31.46 26.83 -3.98
C PRO A 615 -32.80 27.51 -3.76
N ARG A 616 -32.77 28.66 -3.10
CA ARG A 616 -33.95 29.46 -2.80
C ARG A 616 -33.71 30.89 -3.26
N ASN A 617 -34.63 31.38 -4.09
CA ASN A 617 -34.65 32.77 -4.55
C ASN A 617 -35.17 33.71 -3.46
#